data_AF-A0A542I6A2-F1
#
_entry.id   AF-A0A542I6A2-F1
#
_cell.length_a   1.000
_cell.length_b   1.000
_cell.length_c   1.000
_cell.angle_alpha   90.00
_cell.angle_beta   90.00
_cell.angle_gamma   90.00
#
_symmetry.space_group_name_H-M   'P 1'
#
loop_
_entity.id
_entity.type
_entity.pdbx_description
1 polymer ?
#
loop_
_entity_poly.entity_id
_entity_poly.type
_entity_poly.pdbx_seq_one_letter_code
_entity_poly.pdbx_strand_id
1 'polypeptide(L)'
;MAEITITETDQRRSTARILDVREDFEVAEGMIPGALHIPMGQLQARLGELDPAVPVIAVCRSGNRSAAVADALNGVGYKADTMAGGMPGPAQDFPPPKPRPALWRQQQTQGNHPTSPERTRQTMATADITQQSFAQTLEDNDIVFVDFWAAWCGPCRMFAPTYGAAAERHPDITFAKVDTEAEQALAAAANITSIPTLMAFKDKTLVFSQPGALNTTGLEEVIQAVKNLDMDKLRAEAAQQHA
;
A
#
# COMPACT_ATOMS: atom_id res chain seq x y z
N MET A 1 8.90 18.95 11.18
CA MET A 1 9.65 17.85 10.53
C MET A 1 10.70 18.45 9.63
N ALA A 2 11.92 17.90 9.59
CA ALA A 2 12.92 18.30 8.62
C ALA A 2 12.85 17.36 7.40
N GLU A 3 12.90 17.92 6.21
CA GLU A 3 13.11 17.18 4.97
C GLU A 3 14.62 17.03 4.76
N ILE A 4 15.12 15.80 4.62
CA ILE A 4 16.57 15.53 4.53
C ILE A 4 16.94 14.90 3.20
N THR A 5 18.10 15.25 2.66
CA THR A 5 18.59 14.74 1.37
C THR A 5 19.00 13.26 1.44
N ILE A 6 19.18 12.63 0.28
CA ILE A 6 19.73 11.27 0.16
C ILE A 6 21.11 11.17 0.84
N THR A 7 21.97 12.17 0.63
CA THR A 7 23.31 12.24 1.24
C THR A 7 23.24 12.31 2.76
N GLU A 8 22.34 13.14 3.31
CA GLU A 8 22.13 13.24 4.75
C GLU A 8 21.54 11.95 5.34
N THR A 9 20.67 11.28 4.59
CA THR A 9 20.09 9.98 4.96
C THR A 9 21.20 8.92 5.08
N ASP A 10 22.12 8.82 4.12
CA ASP A 10 23.25 7.89 4.20
C ASP A 10 24.20 8.20 5.37
N GLN A 11 24.50 9.49 5.59
CA GLN A 11 25.33 9.93 6.71
C GLN A 11 24.72 9.54 8.07
N ARG A 12 23.39 9.64 8.20
CA ARG A 12 22.66 9.39 9.44
C ARG A 12 22.32 7.92 9.69
N ARG A 13 22.54 7.00 8.73
CA ARG A 13 22.15 5.58 8.91
C ARG A 13 22.82 4.85 10.07
N SER A 14 23.94 5.40 10.57
CA SER A 14 24.65 4.85 11.73
C SER A 14 24.00 5.25 13.07
N THR A 15 23.21 6.31 13.08
CA THR A 15 22.60 6.93 14.28
C THR A 15 21.08 7.00 14.23
N ALA A 16 20.46 6.79 13.07
CA ALA A 16 19.02 6.76 12.85
C ALA A 16 18.57 5.41 12.24
N ARG A 17 17.32 5.04 12.49
CA ARG A 17 16.65 3.92 11.83
C ARG A 17 16.01 4.41 10.54
N ILE A 18 16.44 3.87 9.40
CA ILE A 18 15.71 4.05 8.14
C ILE A 18 14.49 3.13 8.17
N LEU A 19 13.31 3.72 7.99
CA LEU A 19 12.01 3.05 7.94
C LEU A 19 11.45 3.18 6.53
N ASP A 20 11.43 2.08 5.78
CA ASP A 20 10.84 2.02 4.45
C ASP A 20 9.34 1.72 4.57
N VAL A 21 8.52 2.75 4.31
CA VAL A 21 7.06 2.71 4.47
C VAL A 21 6.31 2.43 3.17
N ARG A 22 7.05 2.05 2.12
CA ARG A 22 6.48 1.59 0.86
C ARG A 22 5.71 0.28 1.06
N GLU A 23 5.03 -0.20 0.03
CA GLU A 23 4.39 -1.51 0.06
C GLU A 23 5.38 -2.64 -0.25
N ASP A 24 5.04 -3.88 0.10
CA ASP A 24 5.91 -5.06 -0.05
C ASP A 24 6.42 -5.24 -1.49
N PHE A 25 5.57 -4.98 -2.49
CA PHE A 25 5.92 -5.11 -3.90
C PHE A 25 6.93 -4.05 -4.37
N GLU A 26 6.90 -2.84 -3.82
CA GLU A 26 7.86 -1.77 -4.14
C GLU A 26 9.25 -2.05 -3.54
N VAL A 27 9.27 -2.75 -2.40
CA VAL A 27 10.51 -3.17 -1.73
C VAL A 27 11.15 -4.36 -2.44
N ALA A 28 10.36 -5.23 -3.06
CA ALA A 28 10.86 -6.35 -3.87
C ALA A 28 11.73 -5.88 -5.06
N GLU A 29 11.47 -4.68 -5.60
CA GLU A 29 12.28 -4.04 -6.65
C GLU A 29 13.62 -3.47 -6.14
N GLY A 30 13.78 -3.38 -4.82
CA GLY A 30 14.99 -2.89 -4.15
C GLY A 30 14.68 -2.01 -2.94
N MET A 31 15.50 -2.15 -1.89
CA MET A 31 15.38 -1.39 -0.65
C MET A 31 16.75 -0.96 -0.14
N ILE A 32 16.79 0.17 0.57
CA ILE A 32 18.01 0.66 1.22
C ILE A 32 18.56 -0.43 2.17
N PRO A 33 19.81 -0.88 2.01
CA PRO A 33 20.38 -1.92 2.85
C PRO A 33 20.34 -1.56 4.34
N GLY A 34 19.72 -2.43 5.15
CA GLY A 34 19.58 -2.25 6.60
C GLY A 34 18.39 -1.38 7.04
N ALA A 35 17.57 -0.90 6.09
CA ALA A 35 16.27 -0.32 6.41
C ALA A 35 15.34 -1.37 7.04
N LEU A 36 14.48 -0.92 7.94
CA LEU A 36 13.36 -1.69 8.44
C LEU A 36 12.16 -1.43 7.53
N HIS A 37 11.54 -2.49 7.01
CA HIS A 37 10.34 -2.37 6.21
C HIS A 37 9.09 -2.58 7.05
N ILE A 38 8.24 -1.56 7.08
CA ILE A 38 6.89 -1.64 7.64
C ILE A 38 5.99 -0.81 6.70
N PRO A 39 5.14 -1.46 5.89
CA PRO A 39 4.20 -0.73 5.04
C PRO A 39 3.38 0.26 5.85
N MET A 40 3.11 1.44 5.28
CA MET A 40 2.42 2.53 5.98
C MET A 40 1.11 2.05 6.63
N GLY A 41 0.33 1.21 5.94
CA GLY A 41 -0.93 0.65 6.46
C GLY A 41 -0.76 -0.29 7.67
N GLN A 42 0.43 -0.86 7.87
CA GLN A 42 0.75 -1.77 8.98
C GLN A 42 1.47 -1.07 10.15
N LEU A 43 1.86 0.20 9.99
CA LEU A 43 2.72 0.90 10.93
C LEU A 43 2.18 0.92 12.36
N GLN A 44 0.88 1.12 12.54
CA GLN A 44 0.29 1.19 13.88
C GLN A 44 0.39 -0.16 14.62
N ALA A 45 0.09 -1.26 13.92
CA ALA A 45 0.15 -2.61 14.51
C ALA A 45 1.59 -3.04 14.81
N ARG A 46 2.54 -2.50 14.03
CA ARG A 46 3.97 -2.85 14.08
C ARG A 46 4.84 -1.76 14.73
N LEU A 47 4.22 -0.80 15.42
CA LEU A 47 4.92 0.33 16.03
C LEU A 47 5.95 -0.11 17.07
N GLY A 48 5.70 -1.24 17.75
CA GLY A 48 6.63 -1.83 18.73
C GLY A 48 7.93 -2.37 18.14
N GLU A 49 8.07 -2.44 16.81
CA GLU A 49 9.34 -2.76 16.14
C GLU A 49 10.30 -1.55 16.09
N LEU A 50 9.79 -0.35 16.36
CA LEU A 50 10.58 0.87 16.46
C LEU A 50 11.05 1.10 17.90
N ASP A 51 12.32 1.45 18.03
CA ASP A 51 12.88 1.93 19.30
C ASP A 51 12.60 3.44 19.42
N PRO A 52 11.79 3.90 20.40
CA PRO A 52 11.46 5.32 20.57
C PRO A 52 12.66 6.21 20.93
N ALA A 53 13.77 5.62 21.40
CA ALA A 53 15.00 6.37 21.67
C ALA A 53 15.83 6.65 20.40
N VAL A 54 15.56 5.93 19.31
CA VAL A 54 16.33 6.04 18.06
C VAL A 54 15.57 6.92 17.07
N PRO A 55 16.19 7.98 16.53
CA PRO A 55 15.58 8.80 15.49
C PRO A 55 15.22 7.95 14.26
N VAL A 56 14.06 8.21 13.67
CA VAL A 56 13.55 7.52 12.49
C VAL A 56 13.72 8.41 11.26
N ILE A 57 14.12 7.83 10.14
CA ILE A 57 14.07 8.46 8.82
C ILE A 57 13.09 7.64 8.01
N ALA A 58 11.89 8.17 7.80
CA ALA A 58 10.87 7.54 6.96
C ALA A 58 11.22 7.77 5.48
N VAL A 59 11.12 6.72 4.68
CA VAL A 59 11.36 6.79 3.23
C VAL A 59 10.19 6.14 2.48
N CYS A 60 9.77 6.77 1.40
CA CYS A 60 8.84 6.18 0.42
C CYS A 60 9.28 6.50 -1.01
N ARG A 61 8.47 6.17 -2.02
CA ARG A 61 8.81 6.43 -3.44
C ARG A 61 8.86 7.92 -3.78
N SER A 62 7.87 8.72 -3.36
CA SER A 62 7.72 10.12 -3.77
C SER A 62 7.82 11.16 -2.64
N GLY A 63 7.99 10.73 -1.39
CA GLY A 63 8.04 11.59 -0.21
C GLY A 63 6.71 11.80 0.51
N ASN A 64 5.55 11.67 -0.15
CA ASN A 64 4.23 11.94 0.45
C ASN A 64 3.90 11.00 1.62
N ARG A 65 4.01 9.68 1.39
CA ARG A 65 3.73 8.67 2.44
C ARG A 65 4.70 8.77 3.61
N SER A 66 5.98 9.02 3.34
CA SER A 66 6.98 9.16 4.41
C SER A 66 6.80 10.44 5.22
N ALA A 67 6.33 11.53 4.60
CA ALA A 67 5.95 12.75 5.31
C ALA A 67 4.78 12.50 6.27
N ALA A 68 3.70 11.86 5.78
CA ALA A 68 2.55 11.52 6.61
C ALA A 68 2.92 10.59 7.78
N VAL A 69 3.77 9.58 7.52
CA VAL A 69 4.27 8.68 8.57
C VAL A 69 5.14 9.42 9.58
N ALA A 70 6.06 10.26 9.13
CA ALA A 70 6.94 10.99 10.03
C ALA A 70 6.16 11.98 10.90
N ASP A 71 5.14 12.66 10.37
CA ASP A 71 4.23 13.49 11.18
C ASP A 71 3.46 12.66 12.21
N ALA A 72 2.93 11.49 11.84
CA ALA A 72 2.25 10.60 12.77
C ALA A 72 3.17 10.09 13.89
N LEU A 73 4.41 9.70 13.54
CA LEU A 73 5.43 9.25 14.49
C LEU A 73 5.85 10.38 15.45
N ASN A 74 6.05 11.60 14.94
CA ASN A 74 6.33 12.77 15.77
C ASN A 74 5.17 13.08 16.72
N GLY A 75 3.92 12.92 16.26
CA GLY A 75 2.72 13.12 17.07
C GLY A 75 2.60 12.15 18.25
N VAL A 76 3.25 10.98 18.19
CA VAL A 76 3.25 9.97 19.26
C VAL A 76 4.60 9.87 19.99
N GLY A 77 5.48 10.87 19.81
CA GLY A 77 6.69 11.06 20.63
C GLY A 77 7.99 10.50 20.06
N TYR A 78 7.99 9.97 18.83
CA TYR A 78 9.23 9.64 18.12
C TYR A 78 9.89 10.90 17.56
N LYS A 79 11.18 10.81 17.21
CA LYS A 79 11.86 11.82 16.39
C LYS A 79 11.95 11.30 14.97
N ALA A 80 11.05 11.72 14.10
CA ALA A 80 10.98 11.26 12.71
C ALA A 80 11.21 12.38 11.70
N ASP A 81 12.12 12.14 10.76
CA ASP A 81 12.35 12.97 9.58
C ASP A 81 11.95 12.19 8.30
N THR A 82 11.71 12.89 7.20
CA THR A 82 11.41 12.29 5.89
C THR A 82 12.53 12.59 4.91
N MET A 83 12.83 11.63 4.02
CA MET A 83 13.79 11.86 2.95
C MET A 83 13.15 12.64 1.79
N ALA A 84 13.79 13.74 1.39
CA ALA A 84 13.40 14.64 0.31
C ALA A 84 13.33 13.90 -1.03
N GLY A 85 12.22 14.07 -1.77
CA GLY A 85 12.02 13.47 -3.09
C GLY A 85 11.83 11.94 -3.11
N GLY A 86 11.80 11.27 -1.95
CA GLY A 86 11.64 9.82 -1.86
C GLY A 86 12.83 9.04 -2.45
N MET A 87 12.59 7.80 -2.87
CA MET A 87 13.60 6.91 -3.48
C MET A 87 13.58 7.04 -5.01
N PRO A 88 14.58 7.71 -5.62
CA PRO A 88 14.68 7.81 -7.08
C PRO A 88 15.29 6.53 -7.65
N GLY A 89 14.48 5.49 -7.86
CA GLY A 89 14.91 4.28 -8.57
C GLY A 89 15.46 3.14 -7.69
N PRO A 90 16.09 2.11 -8.31
CA PRO A 90 16.46 0.89 -7.60
C PRO A 90 17.58 1.19 -6.58
N ALA A 91 17.58 0.47 -5.45
CA ALA A 91 18.45 0.71 -4.28
C ALA A 91 19.99 0.66 -4.53
N GLN A 92 20.41 0.52 -5.78
CA GLN A 92 21.78 0.38 -6.28
C GLN A 92 22.62 1.66 -6.07
N ASP A 93 21.96 2.81 -5.88
CA ASP A 93 22.63 4.09 -5.63
C ASP A 93 23.03 4.31 -4.16
N PHE A 94 22.67 3.39 -3.24
CA PHE A 94 23.10 3.46 -1.84
C PHE A 94 24.37 2.65 -1.58
N PRO A 95 25.41 3.25 -0.97
CA PRO A 95 26.62 2.51 -0.61
C PRO A 95 26.32 1.44 0.46
N PRO A 96 27.12 0.36 0.55
CA PRO A 96 26.88 -0.76 1.47
C PRO A 96 26.87 -0.33 2.96
N PRO A 97 26.14 -1.04 3.85
CA PRO A 97 25.96 -0.73 5.27
C PRO A 97 27.28 -0.51 6.02
N LYS A 98 27.41 0.64 6.69
CA LYS A 98 28.52 0.94 7.60
C LYS A 98 28.33 0.07 8.84
N PRO A 99 29.40 -0.55 9.36
CA PRO A 99 29.29 -1.37 10.55
C PRO A 99 28.78 -0.54 11.73
N ARG A 100 27.74 -1.04 12.40
CA ARG A 100 27.19 -0.40 13.61
C ARG A 100 28.15 -0.57 14.80
N PRO A 101 28.20 0.36 15.76
CA PRO A 101 28.98 0.23 17.00
C PRO A 101 28.70 -1.07 17.79
N ALA A 102 29.64 -1.51 18.63
CA ALA A 102 29.56 -2.79 19.35
C ALA A 102 28.31 -2.96 20.26
N LEU A 103 27.71 -1.85 20.72
CA LEU A 103 26.52 -1.84 21.56
C LEU A 103 25.27 -2.43 20.88
N TRP A 104 25.29 -2.58 19.55
CA TRP A 104 24.17 -3.10 18.76
C TRP A 104 24.10 -4.64 18.71
N ARG A 105 25.13 -5.37 19.15
CA ARG A 105 25.22 -6.83 18.97
C ARG A 105 24.45 -7.64 20.03
N GLN A 106 24.04 -7.03 21.15
CA GLN A 106 23.49 -7.78 22.29
C GLN A 106 21.96 -7.97 22.30
N GLN A 107 21.19 -7.32 21.43
CA GLN A 107 19.71 -7.42 21.45
C GLN A 107 19.09 -8.35 20.40
N GLN A 108 19.90 -9.06 19.60
CA GLN A 108 19.40 -9.98 18.56
C GLN A 108 19.45 -11.47 18.94
N THR A 109 19.90 -11.83 20.14
CA THR A 109 20.09 -13.24 20.54
C THR A 109 18.98 -13.79 21.44
N GLN A 110 17.92 -13.03 21.73
CA GLN A 110 16.80 -13.52 22.55
C GLN A 110 15.46 -13.31 21.84
N GLY A 111 15.22 -14.16 20.84
CA GLY A 111 13.92 -14.36 20.21
C GLY A 111 13.95 -15.72 19.53
N ASN A 112 13.53 -16.76 20.25
CA ASN A 112 13.49 -18.15 19.81
C ASN A 112 12.95 -18.30 18.37
N HIS A 113 13.80 -18.75 17.46
CA HIS A 113 13.40 -19.39 16.21
C HIS A 113 13.15 -20.89 16.48
N PRO A 114 11.95 -21.44 16.26
CA PRO A 114 11.84 -22.82 15.84
C PRO A 114 12.17 -22.88 14.34
N THR A 115 13.29 -23.53 14.02
CA THR A 115 13.67 -23.87 12.64
C THR A 115 12.74 -24.97 12.10
N SER A 116 11.91 -24.65 11.12
CA SER A 116 11.32 -25.66 10.22
C SER A 116 11.08 -25.06 8.82
N PRO A 117 11.42 -25.76 7.72
CA PRO A 117 11.48 -25.21 6.37
C PRO A 117 10.15 -25.37 5.60
N GLU A 118 9.03 -24.97 6.20
CA GLU A 118 7.74 -24.95 5.50
C GLU A 118 6.90 -23.76 6.00
N ARG A 119 6.90 -22.65 5.24
CA ARG A 119 5.85 -21.64 5.37
C ARG A 119 5.51 -21.07 4.00
N THR A 120 4.57 -21.78 3.39
CA THR A 120 3.31 -21.27 2.85
C THR A 120 3.39 -20.04 1.95
N ARG A 121 3.03 -20.24 0.68
CA ARG A 121 2.47 -19.19 -0.20
C ARG A 121 1.45 -18.37 0.59
N GLN A 122 1.83 -17.18 1.03
CA GLN A 122 0.86 -16.12 1.31
C GLN A 122 0.41 -15.60 -0.04
N THR A 123 -0.71 -16.11 -0.51
CA THR A 123 -1.46 -15.48 -1.60
C THR A 123 -1.98 -14.17 -1.03
N MET A 124 -1.40 -13.04 -1.45
CA MET A 124 -1.94 -11.71 -1.16
C MET A 124 -3.32 -11.64 -1.79
N ALA A 125 -4.39 -11.72 -0.99
CA ALA A 125 -5.75 -11.78 -1.51
C ALA A 125 -6.15 -10.50 -2.27
N THR A 126 -5.54 -9.36 -1.94
CA THR A 126 -5.73 -8.08 -2.64
C THR A 126 -4.44 -7.61 -3.30
N ALA A 127 -4.54 -7.00 -4.48
CA ALA A 127 -3.41 -6.43 -5.22
C ALA A 127 -3.41 -4.90 -5.13
N ASP A 128 -2.35 -4.29 -4.61
CA ASP A 128 -2.18 -2.85 -4.75
C ASP A 128 -1.70 -2.53 -6.17
N ILE A 129 -2.39 -1.62 -6.87
CA ILE A 129 -2.12 -1.28 -8.27
C ILE A 129 -1.85 0.21 -8.44
N THR A 130 -1.01 0.52 -9.41
CA THR A 130 -0.57 1.89 -9.73
C THR A 130 -1.20 2.35 -11.04
N GLN A 131 -1.02 3.62 -11.40
CA GLN A 131 -1.39 4.11 -12.71
C GLN A 131 -0.81 3.27 -13.86
N GLN A 132 0.43 2.78 -13.70
CA GLN A 132 1.12 2.01 -14.73
C GLN A 132 0.55 0.59 -14.90
N SER A 133 0.11 -0.04 -13.81
CA SER A 133 -0.43 -1.41 -13.83
C SER A 133 -1.94 -1.46 -13.96
N PHE A 134 -2.66 -0.34 -13.80
CA PHE A 134 -4.13 -0.31 -13.80
C PHE A 134 -4.73 -0.85 -15.11
N ALA A 135 -4.29 -0.32 -16.25
CA ALA A 135 -4.81 -0.74 -17.56
C ALA A 135 -4.55 -2.23 -17.81
N GLN A 136 -3.33 -2.70 -17.53
CA GLN A 136 -2.97 -4.11 -17.67
C GLN A 136 -3.79 -5.01 -16.73
N THR A 137 -4.07 -4.55 -15.51
CA THR A 137 -4.90 -5.30 -14.55
C THR A 137 -6.32 -5.50 -15.09
N LEU A 138 -6.90 -4.49 -15.74
CA LEU A 138 -8.21 -4.63 -16.39
C LEU A 138 -8.15 -5.51 -17.66
N GLU A 139 -7.02 -5.54 -18.35
CA GLU A 139 -6.82 -6.38 -19.53
C GLU A 139 -6.71 -7.87 -19.17
N ASP A 140 -6.00 -8.19 -18.10
CA ASP A 140 -5.68 -9.56 -17.70
C ASP A 140 -6.79 -10.24 -16.89
N ASN A 141 -7.83 -9.50 -16.49
CA ASN A 141 -8.85 -9.99 -15.56
C ASN A 141 -10.26 -9.61 -16.02
N ASP A 142 -11.16 -10.60 -16.00
CA ASP A 142 -12.54 -10.41 -16.42
C ASP A 142 -13.33 -9.53 -15.44
N ILE A 143 -13.09 -9.68 -14.13
CA ILE A 143 -13.76 -8.90 -13.07
C ILE A 143 -12.70 -8.33 -12.13
N VAL A 144 -12.73 -7.01 -11.97
CA VAL A 144 -11.80 -6.28 -11.08
C VAL A 144 -12.60 -5.35 -10.17
N PHE A 145 -12.46 -5.53 -8.87
CA PHE A 145 -12.90 -4.55 -7.88
C PHE A 145 -11.73 -3.66 -7.50
N VAL A 146 -11.96 -2.38 -7.28
CA VAL A 146 -10.92 -1.40 -6.92
C VAL A 146 -11.39 -0.57 -5.73
N ASP A 147 -10.68 -0.66 -4.61
CA ASP A 147 -10.85 0.21 -3.45
C ASP A 147 -9.88 1.40 -3.54
N PHE A 148 -10.41 2.60 -3.76
CA PHE A 148 -9.64 3.84 -3.70
C PHE A 148 -9.60 4.36 -2.27
N TRP A 149 -8.41 4.36 -1.66
CA TRP A 149 -8.24 4.54 -0.22
C TRP A 149 -7.06 5.46 0.12
N ALA A 150 -6.93 5.81 1.40
CA ALA A 150 -5.74 6.45 1.98
C ALA A 150 -5.56 6.02 3.44
N ALA A 151 -4.33 6.00 3.96
CA ALA A 151 -4.06 5.52 5.32
C ALA A 151 -4.69 6.39 6.42
N TRP A 152 -4.81 7.71 6.19
CA TRP A 152 -5.43 8.63 7.14
C TRP A 152 -6.95 8.47 7.21
N CYS A 153 -7.59 7.87 6.21
CA CYS A 153 -9.03 7.70 6.09
C CYS A 153 -9.56 6.61 7.04
N GLY A 154 -10.28 7.04 8.09
CA GLY A 154 -10.90 6.15 9.08
C GLY A 154 -11.85 5.12 8.46
N PRO A 155 -12.84 5.52 7.64
CA PRO A 155 -13.74 4.57 6.98
C PRO A 155 -13.02 3.56 6.07
N CYS A 156 -11.93 3.96 5.41
CA CYS A 156 -11.11 3.07 4.59
C CYS A 156 -10.48 1.95 5.44
N ARG A 157 -9.93 2.30 6.61
CA ARG A 157 -9.38 1.30 7.55
C ARG A 157 -10.45 0.33 8.07
N MET A 158 -11.69 0.79 8.23
CA MET A 158 -12.81 -0.06 8.62
C MET A 158 -13.28 -0.99 7.48
N PHE A 159 -13.16 -0.55 6.23
CA PHE A 159 -13.54 -1.33 5.05
C PHE A 159 -12.51 -2.40 4.69
N ALA A 160 -11.22 -2.11 4.84
CA ALA A 160 -10.10 -2.99 4.51
C ALA A 160 -10.26 -4.47 4.94
N PRO A 161 -10.66 -4.81 6.20
CA PRO A 161 -10.84 -6.22 6.59
C PRO A 161 -12.00 -6.89 5.86
N THR A 162 -13.10 -6.17 5.61
CA THR A 162 -14.25 -6.67 4.84
C THR A 162 -13.85 -6.96 3.40
N TYR A 163 -13.09 -6.04 2.79
CA TYR A 163 -12.60 -6.15 1.43
C TYR A 163 -11.62 -7.31 1.26
N GLY A 164 -10.63 -7.44 2.16
CA GLY A 164 -9.68 -8.55 2.16
C GLY A 164 -10.36 -9.92 2.33
N ALA A 165 -11.34 -10.02 3.25
CA ALA A 165 -12.10 -11.26 3.43
C ALA A 165 -13.00 -11.61 2.23
N ALA A 166 -13.46 -10.63 1.46
CA ALA A 166 -14.16 -10.90 0.20
C ALA A 166 -13.18 -11.43 -0.85
N ALA A 167 -11.99 -10.86 -0.94
CA ALA A 167 -10.96 -11.30 -1.87
C ALA A 167 -10.54 -12.76 -1.66
N GLU A 168 -10.43 -13.20 -0.41
CA GLU A 168 -10.16 -14.61 -0.09
C GLU A 168 -11.30 -15.55 -0.52
N ARG A 169 -12.55 -15.09 -0.43
CA ARG A 169 -13.75 -15.90 -0.77
C ARG A 169 -14.04 -15.97 -2.27
N HIS A 170 -13.53 -15.03 -3.05
CA HIS A 170 -13.75 -14.93 -4.49
C HIS A 170 -12.43 -14.91 -5.25
N PRO A 171 -11.70 -16.04 -5.29
CA PRO A 171 -10.42 -16.13 -6.00
C PRO A 171 -10.56 -15.99 -7.53
N ASP A 172 -11.80 -15.99 -8.05
CA ASP A 172 -12.14 -15.73 -9.44
C ASP A 172 -12.26 -14.23 -9.78
N ILE A 173 -12.13 -13.34 -8.79
CA ILE A 173 -12.17 -11.90 -8.94
C ILE A 173 -10.83 -11.31 -8.48
N THR A 174 -10.34 -10.32 -9.21
CA THR A 174 -9.21 -9.52 -8.77
C THR A 174 -9.68 -8.36 -7.90
N PHE A 175 -9.24 -8.36 -6.64
CA PHE A 175 -9.51 -7.27 -5.69
C PHE A 175 -8.30 -6.37 -5.64
N ALA A 176 -8.40 -5.21 -6.29
CA ALA A 176 -7.34 -4.23 -6.34
C ALA A 176 -7.55 -3.09 -5.34
N LYS A 177 -6.47 -2.40 -5.01
CA LYS A 177 -6.44 -1.23 -4.12
C LYS A 177 -5.60 -0.13 -4.75
N VAL A 178 -6.05 1.11 -4.65
CA VAL A 178 -5.34 2.31 -5.14
C VAL A 178 -5.22 3.32 -4.00
N ASP A 179 -4.00 3.61 -3.57
CA ASP A 179 -3.73 4.72 -2.63
C ASP A 179 -3.82 6.05 -3.38
N THR A 180 -4.83 6.86 -3.04
CA THR A 180 -5.07 8.15 -3.71
C THR A 180 -3.99 9.19 -3.42
N GLU A 181 -3.23 9.04 -2.33
CA GLU A 181 -2.10 9.93 -2.00
C GLU A 181 -0.87 9.64 -2.87
N ALA A 182 -0.68 8.36 -3.20
CA ALA A 182 0.42 7.91 -4.06
C ALA A 182 0.10 8.10 -5.55
N GLU A 183 -1.14 7.81 -5.95
CA GLU A 183 -1.58 7.73 -7.34
C GLU A 183 -2.56 8.86 -7.71
N GLN A 184 -2.20 10.11 -7.41
CA GLN A 184 -3.07 11.28 -7.57
C GLN A 184 -3.59 11.45 -9.00
N ALA A 185 -2.76 11.18 -10.01
CA ALA A 185 -3.17 11.26 -11.42
C ALA A 185 -4.22 10.21 -11.78
N LEU A 186 -4.09 8.98 -11.26
CA LEU A 186 -5.07 7.92 -11.44
C LEU A 186 -6.38 8.25 -10.69
N ALA A 187 -6.29 8.74 -9.45
CA ALA A 187 -7.45 9.16 -8.68
C ALA A 187 -8.22 10.30 -9.37
N ALA A 188 -7.50 11.28 -9.96
CA ALA A 188 -8.11 12.34 -10.75
C ALA A 188 -8.75 11.80 -12.04
N ALA A 189 -8.08 10.91 -12.77
CA ALA A 189 -8.62 10.29 -13.98
C ALA A 189 -9.87 9.43 -13.70
N ALA A 190 -9.92 8.76 -12.55
CA ALA A 190 -11.07 8.01 -12.06
C ALA A 190 -12.13 8.93 -11.39
N ASN A 191 -11.92 10.25 -11.37
CA ASN A 191 -12.83 11.24 -10.79
C ASN A 191 -13.20 10.96 -9.32
N ILE A 192 -12.20 10.53 -8.53
CA ILE A 192 -12.37 10.24 -7.10
C ILE A 192 -12.49 11.55 -6.32
N THR A 193 -13.65 11.78 -5.71
CA THR A 193 -13.95 12.99 -4.92
C THR A 193 -14.09 12.70 -3.42
N SER A 194 -14.21 11.43 -3.05
CA SER A 194 -14.29 10.98 -1.65
C SER A 194 -13.71 9.58 -1.53
N ILE A 195 -13.22 9.24 -0.34
CA ILE A 195 -12.66 7.92 -0.05
C ILE A 195 -13.28 7.34 1.25
N PRO A 196 -13.47 6.01 1.34
CA PRO A 196 -13.17 5.04 0.28
C PRO A 196 -14.16 5.19 -0.89
N THR A 197 -13.74 4.86 -2.10
CA THR A 197 -14.65 4.68 -3.25
C THR A 197 -14.41 3.30 -3.82
N LEU A 198 -15.49 2.52 -3.92
CA LEU A 198 -15.46 1.20 -4.52
C LEU A 198 -15.87 1.30 -5.99
N MET A 199 -15.02 0.83 -6.88
CA MET A 199 -15.35 0.61 -8.28
C MET A 199 -15.34 -0.88 -8.61
N ALA A 200 -16.17 -1.29 -9.56
CA ALA A 200 -16.09 -2.61 -10.16
C ALA A 200 -16.10 -2.52 -11.67
N PHE A 201 -15.20 -3.29 -12.28
CA PHE A 201 -15.04 -3.43 -13.72
C PHE A 201 -15.38 -4.86 -14.11
N LYS A 202 -16.08 -5.00 -15.24
CA LYS A 202 -16.32 -6.28 -15.90
C LYS A 202 -16.03 -6.12 -17.39
N ASP A 203 -15.20 -7.00 -17.94
CA ASP A 203 -14.67 -6.90 -19.31
C ASP A 203 -14.17 -5.47 -19.61
N LYS A 204 -13.34 -4.93 -18.71
CA LYS A 204 -12.75 -3.57 -18.78
C LYS A 204 -13.75 -2.40 -18.72
N THR A 205 -15.04 -2.70 -18.61
CA THR A 205 -16.11 -1.71 -18.53
C THR A 205 -16.40 -1.39 -17.07
N LEU A 206 -16.45 -0.11 -16.71
CA LEU A 206 -16.89 0.31 -15.38
C LEU A 206 -18.39 0.03 -15.23
N VAL A 207 -18.76 -0.86 -14.31
CA VAL A 207 -20.15 -1.30 -14.11
C VAL A 207 -20.70 -0.93 -12.73
N PHE A 208 -19.82 -0.53 -11.81
CA PHE A 208 -20.19 -0.03 -10.49
C PHE A 208 -19.20 1.02 -10.03
N SER A 209 -19.70 2.10 -9.42
CA SER A 209 -18.88 3.12 -8.76
C SER A 209 -19.70 3.74 -7.64
N GLN A 210 -19.24 3.60 -6.39
CA GLN A 210 -19.93 4.15 -5.24
C GLN A 210 -18.93 4.62 -4.17
N PRO A 211 -19.07 5.86 -3.66
CA PRO A 211 -18.34 6.29 -2.49
C PRO A 211 -18.90 5.66 -1.20
N GLY A 212 -18.01 5.42 -0.25
CA GLY A 212 -18.32 4.91 1.08
C GLY A 212 -17.94 3.44 1.29
N ALA A 213 -17.73 3.09 2.56
CA ALA A 213 -17.42 1.74 2.98
C ALA A 213 -18.68 0.86 2.95
N LEU A 214 -18.56 -0.35 2.42
CA LEU A 214 -19.60 -1.37 2.50
C LEU A 214 -19.32 -2.33 3.66
N ASN A 215 -20.38 -2.85 4.28
CA ASN A 215 -20.28 -4.00 5.17
C ASN A 215 -20.24 -5.30 4.34
N THR A 216 -20.04 -6.44 5.01
CA THR A 216 -19.90 -7.74 4.33
C THR A 216 -21.08 -8.09 3.43
N THR A 217 -22.31 -7.86 3.89
CA THR A 217 -23.53 -8.14 3.11
C THR A 217 -23.61 -7.28 1.87
N GLY A 218 -23.43 -5.95 2.02
CA GLY A 218 -23.50 -5.03 0.89
C GLY A 218 -22.41 -5.29 -0.15
N LEU A 219 -21.19 -5.60 0.29
CA LEU A 219 -20.11 -5.96 -0.64
C LEU A 219 -20.43 -7.27 -1.40
N GLU A 220 -20.98 -8.27 -0.73
CA GLU A 220 -21.39 -9.53 -1.38
C GLU A 220 -22.49 -9.30 -2.41
N GLU A 221 -23.49 -8.47 -2.10
CA GLU A 221 -24.57 -8.13 -3.03
C GLU A 221 -24.03 -7.49 -4.32
N VAL A 222 -23.07 -6.56 -4.19
CA VAL A 222 -22.42 -5.94 -5.36
C VAL A 222 -21.61 -6.97 -6.15
N ILE A 223 -20.85 -7.84 -5.46
CA ILE A 223 -20.08 -8.92 -6.12
C ILE A 223 -21.01 -9.81 -6.94
N GLN A 224 -22.12 -10.27 -6.37
CA GLN A 224 -23.07 -11.12 -7.08
C GLN A 224 -23.75 -10.38 -8.23
N ALA A 225 -24.10 -9.10 -8.05
CA ALA A 225 -24.67 -8.28 -9.12
C ALA A 225 -23.71 -8.15 -10.31
N VAL A 226 -22.42 -7.87 -10.06
CA VAL A 226 -21.40 -7.77 -11.10
C VAL A 226 -21.16 -9.11 -11.79
N LYS A 227 -21.05 -10.22 -11.03
CA LYS A 227 -20.91 -11.57 -11.60
C LYS A 227 -22.06 -11.92 -12.54
N ASN A 228 -23.29 -11.60 -12.14
CA ASN A 228 -24.50 -11.93 -12.90
C ASN A 228 -24.86 -10.91 -13.99
N LEU A 229 -24.09 -9.81 -14.12
CA LEU A 229 -24.36 -8.78 -15.12
C LEU A 229 -24.16 -9.31 -16.55
N ASP A 230 -25.17 -9.15 -17.39
CA ASP A 230 -25.12 -9.45 -18.82
C ASP A 230 -24.45 -8.29 -19.57
N MET A 231 -23.20 -8.50 -19.99
CA MET A 231 -22.41 -7.48 -20.67
C MET A 231 -22.86 -7.24 -22.11
N ASP A 232 -23.46 -8.23 -22.77
CA ASP A 232 -23.96 -8.06 -24.14
C ASP A 232 -25.19 -7.15 -24.14
N LYS A 233 -26.09 -7.35 -23.18
CA LYS A 233 -27.22 -6.47 -22.94
C LYS A 233 -26.75 -5.04 -22.58
N LEU A 234 -25.79 -4.90 -21.67
CA LEU A 234 -25.28 -3.59 -21.26
C LEU A 234 -24.67 -2.81 -22.45
N ARG A 235 -23.86 -3.49 -23.28
CA ARG A 235 -23.26 -2.90 -24.48
C ARG A 235 -24.33 -2.49 -25.50
N ALA A 236 -25.37 -3.31 -25.69
CA ALA A 236 -26.48 -2.99 -26.58
C ALA A 236 -27.28 -1.74 -26.11
N GLU A 237 -27.54 -1.61 -24.81
CA GLU A 237 -28.22 -0.45 -24.23
C GLU A 237 -27.37 0.83 -24.34
N ALA A 238 -26.07 0.75 -24.06
CA ALA A 238 -25.16 1.88 -24.21
C ALA A 238 -25.08 2.39 -25.67
N ALA A 239 -25.04 1.47 -26.65
CA ALA A 239 -25.06 1.84 -28.06
C ALA A 239 -26.35 2.55 -28.50
N GLN A 240 -27.48 2.24 -27.87
CA GLN A 240 -28.77 2.89 -28.13
C GLN A 240 -28.88 4.28 -27.49
N GLN A 241 -28.24 4.52 -26.34
CA GLN A 241 -28.26 5.83 -25.67
C GLN A 241 -27.38 6.88 -26.36
N HIS A 242 -26.46 6.45 -27.21
CA HIS A 242 -25.55 7.33 -27.96
C HIS A 242 -25.90 7.45 -29.46
N ALA A 243 -27.03 6.89 -29.91
CA ALA A 243 -27.55 6.98 -31.27
C ALA A 243 -28.66 8.04 -31.39
#